data_AF-A0A9D1E3X2-F1
#
_entry.id   AF-A0A9D1E3X2-F1
#
_cell.length_a   1.000
_cell.length_b   1.000
_cell.length_c   1.000
_cell.angle_alpha   90.00
_cell.angle_beta   90.00
_cell.angle_gamma   90.00
#
_symmetry.space_group_name_H-M   'P 1'
#
loop_
_entity.id
_entity.type
_entity.pdbx_description
1 polymer ?
#
loop_
_entity_poly.entity_id
_entity_poly.type
_entity_poly.pdbx_seq_one_letter_code
_entity_poly.pdbx_strand_id
1 'polypeptide(L)'
;MEKIASFTVNHLKLLPGLYVSRKDVCGGVTVTTFDLRFTAPNKEPVVDVPALHTVEHLGATFLRNCPQKNSVVYFGPMGCRTGCYLVMFGDLQSDDVYPLVVEMCRFIVSFEGQIPGATPSECGNFSSQNLDMAKYYTQKYLQELTQHKRFVYPQ
;
A
#
# COMPACT_ATOMS: atom_id res chain seq x y z
N MET A 1 16.77 -23.04 -4.64
CA MET A 1 16.58 -21.68 -4.09
C MET A 1 15.23 -21.65 -3.42
N GLU A 2 15.18 -21.17 -2.18
CA GLU A 2 13.93 -20.99 -1.46
C GLU A 2 13.15 -19.80 -2.05
N LYS A 3 11.84 -19.97 -2.24
CA LYS A 3 10.99 -18.90 -2.75
C LYS A 3 10.72 -17.91 -1.63
N ILE A 4 10.78 -16.62 -1.94
CA ILE A 4 10.29 -15.57 -1.04
C ILE A 4 8.76 -15.65 -0.92
N ALA A 5 8.20 -15.10 0.16
CA ALA A 5 6.77 -15.18 0.47
C ALA A 5 5.84 -14.75 -0.69
N SER A 6 6.18 -13.68 -1.41
CA SER A 6 5.37 -13.25 -2.55
C SER A 6 5.35 -14.28 -3.70
N PHE A 7 6.39 -15.10 -3.85
CA PHE A 7 6.49 -16.08 -4.93
C PHE A 7 5.77 -17.40 -4.64
N THR A 8 5.22 -17.55 -3.42
CA THR A 8 4.37 -18.69 -3.06
C THR A 8 2.88 -18.40 -3.29
N VAL A 9 2.50 -17.14 -3.53
CA VAL A 9 1.12 -16.72 -3.81
C VAL A 9 0.76 -16.93 -5.27
N ASN A 10 -0.42 -17.52 -5.52
CA ASN A 10 -0.96 -17.67 -6.87
C ASN A 10 -1.52 -16.33 -7.41
N HIS A 11 -0.68 -15.59 -8.13
CA HIS A 11 -1.04 -14.29 -8.73
C HIS A 11 -2.11 -14.39 -9.83
N LEU A 12 -2.39 -15.57 -10.39
CA LEU A 12 -3.49 -15.76 -11.33
C LEU A 12 -4.86 -15.74 -10.63
N LYS A 13 -4.90 -16.00 -9.33
CA LYS A 13 -6.12 -15.97 -8.51
C LYS A 13 -6.22 -14.74 -7.63
N LEU A 14 -5.11 -14.03 -7.40
CA LEU A 14 -5.06 -12.84 -6.55
C LEU A 14 -5.95 -11.71 -7.09
N LEU A 15 -6.67 -11.06 -6.17
CA LEU A 15 -7.57 -9.93 -6.43
C LEU A 15 -7.15 -8.73 -5.56
N PRO A 16 -7.70 -7.53 -5.81
CA PRO A 16 -7.48 -6.39 -4.92
C PRO A 16 -7.90 -6.69 -3.48
N GLY A 17 -7.10 -6.28 -2.50
CA GLY A 17 -7.28 -6.65 -1.10
C GLY A 17 -6.18 -6.15 -0.17
N LEU A 18 -6.20 -6.63 1.07
CA LEU A 18 -5.25 -6.29 2.12
C LEU A 18 -4.80 -7.56 2.80
N TYR A 19 -3.59 -8.03 2.51
CA TYR A 19 -3.14 -9.35 2.94
C TYR A 19 -1.93 -9.24 3.87
N VAL A 20 -1.83 -10.14 4.84
CA VAL A 20 -0.55 -10.38 5.52
C VAL A 20 0.37 -11.09 4.53
N SER A 21 1.40 -10.39 4.06
CA SER A 21 2.38 -10.93 3.13
C SER A 21 3.36 -11.87 3.82
N ARG A 22 3.92 -11.42 4.95
CA ARG A 22 4.82 -12.19 5.80
C ARG A 22 4.96 -11.55 7.18
N LYS A 23 5.50 -12.34 8.11
CA LYS A 23 5.93 -11.90 9.44
C LYS A 23 7.37 -12.29 9.64
N ASP A 24 8.19 -11.33 10.05
CA ASP A 24 9.61 -11.53 10.34
C ASP A 24 9.85 -11.32 11.83
N VAL A 25 10.62 -12.20 12.46
CA VAL A 25 10.97 -12.10 13.89
C VAL A 25 12.47 -11.99 14.04
N CYS A 26 12.93 -10.93 14.70
CA CYS A 26 14.35 -10.72 15.00
C CYS A 26 14.49 -10.16 16.42
N GLY A 27 15.30 -10.81 17.27
CA GLY A 27 15.53 -10.35 18.65
C GLY A 27 14.25 -10.25 19.49
N GLY A 28 13.24 -11.09 19.24
CA GLY A 28 11.95 -11.05 19.91
C GLY A 28 10.98 -9.96 19.41
N VAL A 29 11.40 -9.14 18.45
CA VAL A 29 10.54 -8.14 17.80
C VAL A 29 9.94 -8.74 16.54
N THR A 30 8.62 -8.65 16.41
CA THR A 30 7.90 -9.05 15.20
C THR A 30 7.64 -7.85 14.31
N VAL A 31 7.86 -8.02 13.01
CA VAL A 31 7.50 -7.07 11.96
C VAL A 31 6.51 -7.76 11.01
N THR A 32 5.36 -7.16 10.80
CA THR A 32 4.36 -7.65 9.83
C THR A 32 4.42 -6.81 8.56
N THR A 33 4.55 -7.49 7.41
CA THR A 33 4.46 -6.87 6.08
C THR A 33 3.08 -7.12 5.49
N PHE A 34 2.39 -6.06 5.09
CA PHE A 34 1.07 -6.09 4.47
C PHE A 34 1.14 -5.76 2.98
N ASP A 35 0.50 -6.59 2.17
CA ASP A 35 0.28 -6.40 0.74
C ASP A 35 -1.04 -5.65 0.53
N LEU A 36 -0.93 -4.37 0.17
CA LEU A 36 -2.06 -3.55 -0.25
C LEU A 36 -2.20 -3.70 -1.77
N ARG A 37 -3.02 -4.66 -2.20
CA ARG A 37 -3.17 -5.02 -3.61
C ARG A 37 -4.20 -4.11 -4.27
N PHE A 38 -3.76 -3.16 -5.09
CA PHE A 38 -4.62 -2.16 -5.74
C PHE A 38 -5.30 -2.72 -6.98
N THR A 39 -4.60 -3.55 -7.77
CA THR A 39 -5.11 -4.12 -9.02
C THR A 39 -4.88 -5.62 -9.08
N ALA A 40 -5.77 -6.33 -9.79
CA ALA A 40 -5.68 -7.77 -10.02
C ALA A 40 -4.48 -8.08 -10.93
N PRO A 41 -3.46 -8.82 -10.44
CA PRO A 41 -2.27 -9.12 -11.23
C PRO A 41 -2.59 -9.82 -12.54
N ASN A 42 -1.97 -9.36 -13.64
CA ASN A 42 -2.09 -9.94 -14.99
C ASN A 42 -3.52 -9.93 -15.57
N LYS A 43 -4.46 -9.20 -14.98
CA LYS A 43 -5.86 -9.07 -15.43
C LYS A 43 -6.27 -7.64 -15.63
N GLU A 44 -5.87 -6.77 -14.71
CA GLU A 44 -6.12 -5.34 -14.79
C GLU A 44 -4.85 -4.58 -15.19
N PRO A 45 -4.99 -3.41 -15.85
CA PRO A 45 -3.87 -2.50 -16.02
C PRO A 45 -3.21 -2.19 -14.67
N VAL A 46 -1.89 -2.10 -14.69
CA VAL A 46 -1.12 -1.63 -13.54
C VAL A 46 -1.44 -0.17 -13.22
N VAL A 47 -1.10 0.25 -12.01
CA VAL A 47 -1.14 1.68 -11.63
C VAL A 47 -0.05 2.41 -12.42
N ASP A 48 -0.39 3.56 -13.01
CA ASP A 48 0.62 4.37 -13.71
C ASP A 48 1.65 4.91 -12.71
N VAL A 49 2.87 5.15 -13.21
CA VAL A 49 4.00 5.53 -12.36
C VAL A 49 3.76 6.87 -11.64
N PRO A 50 3.32 7.95 -12.32
CA PRO A 50 2.98 9.20 -11.65
C PRO A 50 1.93 9.06 -10.54
N ALA A 51 0.86 8.30 -10.76
CA ALA A 51 -0.16 8.07 -9.74
C ALA A 51 0.40 7.28 -8.55
N LEU A 52 1.12 6.19 -8.81
CA LEU A 52 1.68 5.35 -7.76
C LEU A 52 2.71 6.10 -6.90
N HIS A 53 3.48 6.99 -7.52
CA HIS A 53 4.42 7.88 -6.84
C HIS A 53 3.71 8.94 -5.99
N THR A 54 2.60 9.52 -6.47
CA THR A 54 1.78 10.40 -5.64
C THR A 54 1.14 9.66 -4.47
N VAL A 55 0.67 8.42 -4.68
CA VAL A 55 0.17 7.55 -3.59
C VAL A 55 1.26 7.29 -2.55
N GLU A 56 2.51 7.05 -2.97
CA GLU A 56 3.65 6.90 -2.05
C GLU A 56 3.81 8.14 -1.16
N HIS A 57 3.89 9.33 -1.76
CA HIS A 57 4.06 10.59 -1.04
C HIS A 57 2.92 10.86 -0.03
N LEU A 58 1.67 10.75 -0.48
CA LEU A 58 0.52 11.03 0.37
C LEU A 58 0.31 9.96 1.44
N GLY A 59 0.46 8.68 1.07
CA GLY A 59 0.36 7.56 2.01
C GLY A 59 1.43 7.63 3.10
N ALA A 60 2.68 7.88 2.73
CA ALA A 60 3.77 8.08 3.69
C ALA A 60 3.52 9.29 4.59
N THR A 61 3.03 10.40 4.03
CA THR A 61 2.69 11.60 4.81
C THR A 61 1.62 11.30 5.85
N PHE A 62 0.53 10.64 5.46
CA PHE A 62 -0.54 10.25 6.38
C PHE A 62 -0.02 9.32 7.48
N LEU A 63 0.66 8.23 7.09
CA LEU A 63 1.13 7.20 8.02
C LEU A 63 2.14 7.75 9.03
N ARG A 64 2.96 8.73 8.65
CA ARG A 64 3.92 9.38 9.56
C ARG A 64 3.29 10.43 10.49
N ASN A 65 2.03 10.79 10.28
CA ASN A 65 1.30 11.76 11.10
C ASN A 65 0.08 11.17 11.84
N CYS A 66 -0.24 9.90 11.64
CA CYS A 66 -1.30 9.20 12.36
C CYS A 66 -0.89 8.80 13.80
N PRO A 67 -1.84 8.43 14.68
CA PRO A 67 -1.54 7.93 16.02
C PRO A 67 -0.59 6.72 16.04
N GLN A 68 -0.65 5.87 15.00
CA GLN A 68 0.15 4.66 14.85
C GLN A 68 1.53 4.91 14.22
N LYS A 69 1.95 6.17 14.00
CA LYS A 69 3.20 6.53 13.29
C LYS A 69 4.46 5.85 13.83
N ASN A 70 4.52 5.59 15.14
CA ASN A 70 5.68 4.95 15.80
C ASN A 70 5.77 3.45 15.48
N SER A 71 4.67 2.84 15.03
CA SER A 71 4.63 1.43 14.61
C SER A 71 4.90 1.26 13.12
N VAL A 72 4.93 2.32 12.32
CA VAL A 72 5.17 2.26 10.88
C VAL A 72 6.67 2.21 10.58
N VAL A 73 7.11 1.10 9.98
CA VAL A 73 8.50 0.92 9.52
C VAL A 73 8.67 1.52 8.13
N TYR A 74 7.84 1.11 7.18
CA TYR A 74 7.95 1.49 5.77
C TYR A 74 6.59 1.46 5.07
N PHE A 75 6.43 2.33 4.09
CA PHE A 75 5.34 2.27 3.11
C PHE A 75 5.92 2.60 1.75
N GLY A 76 5.58 1.81 0.73
CA GLY A 76 6.04 2.13 -0.61
C GLY A 76 5.56 1.16 -1.68
N PRO A 77 5.79 1.53 -2.96
CA PRO A 77 5.21 0.82 -4.10
C PRO A 77 5.90 -0.50 -4.39
N MET A 78 5.13 -1.46 -4.90
CA MET A 78 5.70 -2.68 -5.48
C MET A 78 6.24 -2.40 -6.88
N GLY A 79 7.39 -2.98 -7.24
CA GLY A 79 7.96 -2.84 -8.59
C GLY A 79 7.07 -3.35 -9.73
N CYS A 80 6.14 -4.27 -9.45
CA CYS A 80 5.14 -4.74 -10.41
C CYS A 80 3.97 -3.76 -10.61
N ARG A 81 3.92 -2.65 -9.85
CA ARG A 81 2.94 -1.55 -9.97
C ARG A 81 1.47 -1.95 -9.77
N THR A 82 1.22 -3.02 -9.02
CA THR A 82 -0.15 -3.50 -8.72
C THR A 82 -0.58 -3.24 -7.28
N GLY A 83 0.24 -2.52 -6.50
CA GLY A 83 -0.03 -2.26 -5.09
C GLY A 83 1.18 -1.68 -4.37
N CYS A 84 1.06 -1.59 -3.04
CA CYS A 84 2.10 -1.12 -2.13
C CYS A 84 2.32 -2.15 -1.00
N TYR A 85 3.49 -2.07 -0.36
CA TYR A 85 3.70 -2.72 0.93
C TYR A 85 3.59 -1.69 2.06
N LEU A 86 2.93 -2.09 3.14
CA LEU A 86 2.98 -1.43 4.44
C LEU A 86 3.69 -2.36 5.43
N VAL A 87 4.72 -1.87 6.11
CA VAL A 87 5.51 -2.65 7.07
C VAL A 87 5.34 -2.01 8.44
N MET A 88 4.92 -2.79 9.42
CA MET A 88 4.67 -2.31 10.78
C MET A 88 5.27 -3.24 11.83
N PHE A 89 5.71 -2.66 12.96
CA PHE A 89 6.02 -3.43 14.15
C PHE A 89 4.76 -4.04 14.75
N GLY A 90 4.89 -5.28 15.24
CA GLY A 90 3.81 -6.04 15.87
C GLY A 90 3.52 -7.34 15.13
N ASP A 91 3.00 -8.32 15.87
CA ASP A 91 2.39 -9.54 15.34
C ASP A 91 0.93 -9.25 14.99
N LEU A 92 0.71 -8.70 13.79
CA LEU A 92 -0.57 -8.11 13.38
C LEU A 92 -1.26 -8.96 12.31
N GLN A 93 -2.57 -8.78 12.17
CA GLN A 93 -3.40 -9.33 11.11
C GLN A 93 -3.97 -8.21 10.24
N SER A 94 -4.48 -8.54 9.05
CA SER A 94 -5.09 -7.55 8.16
C SER A 94 -6.22 -6.76 8.82
N ASP A 95 -7.02 -7.41 9.67
CA ASP A 95 -8.09 -6.76 10.44
C ASP A 95 -7.56 -5.66 11.37
N ASP A 96 -6.39 -5.85 11.99
CA ASP A 96 -5.79 -4.87 12.91
C ASP A 96 -5.40 -3.57 12.21
N VAL A 97 -4.99 -3.66 10.94
CA VAL A 97 -4.53 -2.50 10.15
C VAL A 97 -5.57 -2.01 9.15
N TYR A 98 -6.67 -2.74 8.96
CA TYR A 98 -7.73 -2.37 8.03
C TYR A 98 -8.29 -0.95 8.27
N PRO A 99 -8.61 -0.52 9.51
CA PRO A 99 -9.08 0.84 9.75
C PRO A 99 -8.05 1.89 9.32
N LEU A 100 -6.78 1.68 9.64
CA LEU A 100 -5.68 2.58 9.29
C LEU A 100 -5.52 2.71 7.76
N VAL A 101 -5.58 1.59 7.04
CA VAL A 101 -5.49 1.59 5.56
C VAL A 101 -6.70 2.30 4.94
N VAL A 102 -7.91 2.07 5.46
CA VAL A 102 -9.11 2.77 4.99
C VAL A 102 -9.02 4.28 5.21
N GLU A 103 -8.55 4.71 6.38
CA GLU A 103 -8.34 6.14 6.68
C GLU A 103 -7.26 6.76 5.78
N MET A 104 -6.15 6.06 5.54
CA MET A 104 -5.12 6.49 4.59
C MET A 104 -5.69 6.66 3.19
N CYS A 105 -6.48 5.69 2.71
CA CYS A 105 -7.13 5.79 1.40
C CYS A 105 -8.10 6.97 1.34
N ARG A 106 -8.91 7.19 2.37
CA ARG A 106 -9.83 8.34 2.44
C ARG A 106 -9.06 9.66 2.41
N PHE A 107 -7.96 9.77 3.16
CA PHE A 107 -7.09 10.95 3.14
C PHE A 107 -6.57 11.24 1.74
N ILE A 108 -6.04 10.24 1.02
CA ILE A 108 -5.53 10.40 -0.35
C ILE A 108 -6.65 10.85 -1.28
N VAL A 109 -7.81 10.20 -1.22
CA VAL A 109 -8.98 10.51 -2.07
C VAL A 109 -9.46 11.95 -1.85
N SER A 110 -9.53 12.40 -0.61
CA SER A 110 -9.96 13.76 -0.26
C SER A 110 -8.83 14.79 -0.28
N PHE A 111 -7.61 14.43 -0.65
CA PHE A 111 -6.46 15.33 -0.55
C PHE A 111 -6.58 16.49 -1.53
N GLU A 112 -6.36 17.71 -1.07
CA GLU A 112 -6.31 18.89 -1.91
C GLU A 112 -5.04 19.68 -1.62
N GLY A 113 -4.57 20.45 -2.61
CA GLY A 113 -3.37 21.27 -2.49
C GLY A 113 -2.12 20.61 -3.06
N GLN A 114 -0.97 21.10 -2.60
CA GLN A 114 0.34 20.67 -3.10
C GLN A 114 0.73 19.31 -2.52
N ILE A 115 1.21 18.41 -3.38
CA ILE A 115 1.69 17.08 -2.96
C ILE A 115 2.95 17.28 -2.08
N PRO A 116 2.96 16.82 -0.83
CA PRO A 116 4.10 16.96 0.07
C PRO A 116 5.37 16.33 -0.52
N GLY A 117 6.50 17.01 -0.42
CA GLY A 117 7.78 16.52 -0.96
C GLY A 117 7.87 16.48 -2.49
N ALA A 118 6.87 16.97 -3.23
CA ALA A 118 6.90 17.03 -4.70
C ALA A 118 7.66 18.27 -5.21
N THR A 119 8.86 18.50 -4.68
CA THR A 119 9.78 19.58 -5.11
C THR A 119 11.10 18.99 -5.62
N PRO A 120 11.86 19.69 -6.48
CA PRO A 120 13.14 19.19 -6.98
C PRO A 120 14.17 18.85 -5.88
N SER A 121 14.09 19.52 -4.72
CA SER A 121 14.99 19.29 -3.58
C SER A 121 14.60 18.08 -2.73
N GLU A 122 13.36 17.62 -2.80
CA GLU A 122 12.79 16.60 -1.89
C GLU A 122 12.42 15.30 -2.61
N CYS A 123 12.32 15.31 -3.94
CA CYS A 123 11.94 14.17 -4.74
C CYS A 123 12.89 13.96 -5.92
N GLY A 124 13.40 12.72 -6.05
CA GLY A 124 14.30 12.33 -7.14
C GLY A 124 13.69 12.42 -8.54
N ASN A 125 12.35 12.51 -8.64
CA ASN A 125 11.64 12.71 -9.90
C ASN A 125 10.33 13.50 -9.69
N PHE A 126 10.43 14.73 -9.19
CA PHE A 126 9.28 15.55 -8.79
C PHE A 126 8.25 15.80 -9.91
N SER A 127 8.66 15.77 -11.18
CA SER A 127 7.78 15.99 -12.34
C SER A 127 6.87 14.79 -12.63
N SER A 128 7.17 13.60 -12.11
CA SER A 128 6.37 12.39 -12.28
C SER A 128 5.35 12.24 -11.15
N GLN A 129 4.44 13.20 -11.01
CA GLN A 129 3.38 13.21 -10.02
C GLN A 129 2.02 13.40 -10.72
N ASN A 130 0.97 12.73 -10.24
CA ASN A 130 -0.38 12.88 -10.77
C ASN A 130 -1.43 12.65 -9.66
N LEU A 131 -1.92 13.75 -9.09
CA LEU A 131 -2.91 13.72 -8.00
C LEU A 131 -4.24 13.10 -8.42
N ASP A 132 -4.76 13.47 -9.59
CA ASP A 132 -6.08 13.00 -10.03
C ASP A 132 -6.08 11.48 -10.26
N MET A 133 -5.02 10.96 -10.88
CA MET A 133 -4.89 9.52 -11.07
C MET A 133 -4.62 8.79 -9.74
N ALA A 134 -3.84 9.37 -8.83
CA ALA A 134 -3.66 8.81 -7.48
C ALA A 134 -4.97 8.67 -6.71
N LYS A 135 -5.83 9.71 -6.78
CA LYS A 135 -7.19 9.66 -6.24
C LYS A 135 -8.02 8.58 -6.92
N TYR A 136 -8.00 8.49 -8.24
CA TYR A 136 -8.75 7.49 -9.00
C TYR A 136 -8.40 6.05 -8.58
N TYR A 137 -7.11 5.69 -8.60
CA TYR A 137 -6.68 4.34 -8.23
C TYR A 137 -6.95 4.02 -6.75
N THR A 138 -6.74 5.00 -5.87
CA THR A 138 -7.00 4.82 -4.44
C THR A 138 -8.49 4.69 -4.14
N GLN A 139 -9.34 5.44 -4.84
CA GLN A 139 -10.81 5.35 -4.71
C GLN A 139 -11.30 3.96 -5.16
N LYS A 140 -10.78 3.44 -6.27
CA LYS A 140 -11.10 2.09 -6.75
C LYS A 140 -10.65 1.03 -5.72
N TYR A 141 -9.44 1.15 -5.19
CA TYR A 141 -8.94 0.24 -4.16
C TYR A 141 -9.77 0.30 -2.87
N LEU A 142 -10.14 1.51 -2.42
CA LEU A 142 -10.99 1.72 -1.25
C LEU A 142 -12.37 1.04 -1.40
N GLN A 143 -12.96 1.09 -2.60
CA GLN A 143 -14.22 0.37 -2.89
C GLN A 143 -14.02 -1.14 -2.74
N GLU A 144 -12.98 -1.71 -3.34
CA GLU A 144 -12.65 -3.14 -3.22
C GLU A 144 -12.46 -3.57 -1.75
N LEU A 145 -11.73 -2.77 -0.97
CA LEU A 145 -11.50 -3.03 0.46
C LEU A 145 -12.77 -3.00 1.29
N THR A 146 -13.64 -2.03 1.05
CA THR A 146 -14.87 -1.83 1.84
C THR A 146 -15.96 -2.83 1.47
N GLN A 147 -16.04 -3.22 0.20
CA GLN A 147 -17.05 -4.16 -0.28
C GLN A 147 -16.69 -5.62 0.02
N HIS A 148 -15.41 -6.02 -0.14
CA HIS A 148 -15.03 -7.43 -0.16
C HIS A 148 -14.18 -7.89 1.01
N LYS A 149 -13.46 -6.99 1.71
CA LYS A 149 -12.59 -7.32 2.85
C LYS A 149 -11.72 -8.57 2.64
N ARG A 150 -11.03 -8.64 1.51
CA ARG A 150 -10.17 -9.79 1.16
C ARG A 150 -8.88 -9.73 1.99
N PHE A 151 -8.82 -10.55 3.05
CA PHE A 151 -7.70 -10.57 4.00
C PHE A 151 -6.80 -11.81 3.92
N VAL A 152 -7.26 -12.86 3.25
CA VAL A 152 -6.54 -14.12 3.12
C VAL A 152 -6.22 -14.35 1.65
N TYR A 153 -4.98 -14.71 1.34
CA TYR A 153 -4.58 -15.03 -0.02
C TYR A 153 -5.40 -16.21 -0.56
N PRO A 154 -5.78 -16.19 -1.85
CA PRO A 154 -6.45 -17.33 -2.46
C PRO A 154 -5.52 -18.54 -2.51
N GLN A 155 -6.09 -19.72 -2.24
CA GLN A 155 -5.42 -21.02 -2.42
C GLN A 155 -5.24 -21.35 -3.90
#